data_AF-A0A087YH23-F1
#
_entry.id   AF-A0A087YH23-F1
#
_cell.length_a   1.000
_cell.length_b   1.000
_cell.length_c   1.000
_cell.angle_alpha   90.00
_cell.angle_beta   90.00
_cell.angle_gamma   90.00
#
_symmetry.space_group_name_H-M   'P 1'
#
loop_
_entity.id
_entity.type
_entity.pdbx_description
1 polymer ?
#
loop_
_entity_poly.entity_id
_entity_poly.type
_entity_poly.pdbx_seq_one_letter_code
_entity_poly.pdbx_strand_id
1 'polypeptide(L)'
;MNIQNQEQIKLYVPQVLELIEMSAVNSDLQLGALRLLTNLSVTDKHQHLLKGSVTLLLSLLVVSSEALQVQTLKVLVNLSSNPDVMDDIVQAQAPASVLLLFDERTSPAVLLRLLTFVGNLKAWRPSAQVADELRRKQDCLFLVMLDESSQLHGKLVRLLSHPAGEIQAQVARILT
;
A
#
# COMPACT_ATOMS: atom_id res chain seq x y z
N MET A 1 20.61 -4.80 -8.16
CA MET A 1 19.38 -4.24 -8.76
C MET A 1 19.65 -3.96 -10.24
N ASN A 2 18.80 -4.44 -11.15
CA ASN A 2 19.06 -4.35 -12.58
C ASN A 2 18.37 -3.11 -13.18
N ILE A 3 19.09 -1.99 -13.18
CA ILE A 3 18.62 -0.70 -13.69
C ILE A 3 18.32 -0.77 -15.20
N GLN A 4 19.07 -1.57 -15.97
CA GLN A 4 18.82 -1.72 -17.41
C GLN A 4 17.45 -2.36 -17.69
N ASN A 5 17.05 -3.35 -16.89
CA ASN A 5 15.73 -3.96 -17.02
C ASN A 5 14.61 -2.96 -16.70
N GLN A 6 14.80 -2.07 -15.72
CA GLN A 6 13.80 -1.05 -15.40
C GLN A 6 13.57 -0.06 -16.55
N GLU A 7 14.63 0.30 -17.29
CA GLU A 7 14.50 1.16 -18.47
C GLU A 7 13.65 0.55 -19.59
N GLN A 8 13.60 -0.78 -19.66
CA GLN A 8 12.73 -1.48 -20.60
C GLN A 8 11.32 -1.63 -20.04
N ILE A 9 11.19 -2.07 -18.78
CA ILE A 9 9.89 -2.30 -18.12
C ILE A 9 9.05 -1.02 -18.06
N LYS A 10 9.66 0.15 -17.85
CA LYS A 10 8.94 1.43 -17.72
C LYS A 10 8.02 1.72 -18.93
N LEU A 11 8.41 1.26 -20.13
CA LEU A 11 7.65 1.48 -21.37
C LEU A 11 6.35 0.68 -21.41
N TYR A 12 6.26 -0.38 -20.61
CA TYR A 12 5.13 -1.30 -20.55
C TYR A 12 4.24 -1.08 -19.32
N VAL A 13 4.48 -0.05 -18.52
CA VAL A 13 3.69 0.20 -17.29
C VAL A 13 2.19 0.24 -17.57
N PRO A 14 1.68 0.97 -18.59
CA PRO A 14 0.25 0.98 -18.88
C PRO A 14 -0.31 -0.42 -19.16
N GLN A 15 0.39 -1.22 -19.97
CA GLN A 15 -0.03 -2.58 -20.32
C GLN A 15 0.06 -3.52 -19.11
N VAL A 16 1.07 -3.36 -18.26
CA VAL A 16 1.21 -4.15 -17.03
C VAL A 16 0.08 -3.83 -16.05
N LEU A 17 -0.33 -2.56 -15.93
CA LEU A 17 -1.47 -2.17 -15.09
C LEU A 17 -2.79 -2.70 -15.65
N GLU A 18 -3.00 -2.59 -16.96
CA GLU A 18 -4.16 -3.18 -17.64
C GLU A 18 -4.22 -4.70 -17.44
N LEU A 19 -3.07 -5.39 -17.54
CA LEU A 19 -2.99 -6.83 -17.25
C LEU A 19 -3.37 -7.15 -15.81
N ILE A 20 -2.98 -6.33 -14.83
CA ILE A 20 -3.37 -6.53 -13.42
C ILE A 20 -4.87 -6.37 -13.24
N GLU A 21 -5.48 -5.37 -13.87
CA GLU A 21 -6.90 -5.06 -13.75
C GLU A 21 -7.80 -6.07 -14.47
N MET A 22 -7.41 -6.49 -15.68
CA MET A 22 -8.25 -7.34 -16.55
C MET A 22 -8.06 -8.84 -16.33
N SER A 23 -6.97 -9.26 -15.69
CA SER A 23 -6.72 -10.69 -15.42
C SER A 23 -7.64 -11.21 -14.33
N ALA A 24 -7.97 -12.50 -14.40
CA ALA A 24 -8.67 -13.19 -13.31
C ALA A 24 -7.90 -12.99 -11.98
N VAL A 25 -8.63 -12.63 -10.92
CA VAL A 25 -8.07 -12.40 -9.59
C VAL A 25 -7.34 -13.65 -9.12
N ASN A 26 -6.11 -13.50 -8.64
CA ASN A 26 -5.21 -14.59 -8.22
C ASN A 26 -4.58 -15.43 -9.33
N SER A 27 -4.70 -15.01 -10.59
CA SER A 27 -3.99 -15.68 -11.68
C SER A 27 -2.47 -15.50 -11.60
N ASP A 28 -1.72 -16.47 -12.14
CA ASP A 28 -0.26 -16.37 -12.27
C ASP A 28 0.18 -15.18 -13.13
N LEU A 29 -0.67 -14.77 -14.09
CA LEU A 29 -0.44 -13.59 -14.92
C LEU A 29 -0.49 -12.31 -14.07
N GLN A 30 -1.52 -12.16 -13.23
CA GLN A 30 -1.63 -11.03 -12.31
C GLN A 30 -0.46 -11.01 -11.32
N LEU A 31 -0.04 -12.18 -10.80
CA LEU A 31 1.13 -12.32 -9.94
C LEU A 31 2.43 -11.91 -10.65
N GLY A 32 2.62 -12.35 -11.90
CA GLY A 32 3.77 -11.99 -12.73
C GLY A 32 3.85 -10.49 -13.00
N ALA A 33 2.72 -9.87 -13.32
CA ALA A 33 2.61 -8.43 -13.52
C ALA A 33 2.97 -7.62 -12.25
N LEU A 34 2.47 -8.03 -11.08
CA LEU A 34 2.84 -7.41 -9.80
C LEU A 34 4.34 -7.55 -9.47
N ARG A 35 4.95 -8.68 -9.83
CA ARG A 35 6.41 -8.88 -9.69
C ARG A 35 7.20 -7.93 -10.58
N LEU A 36 6.73 -7.67 -11.81
CA LEU A 36 7.34 -6.66 -12.69
C LEU A 36 7.25 -5.26 -12.06
N LEU A 37 6.08 -4.88 -11.52
CA LEU A 37 5.93 -3.59 -10.84
C LEU A 37 6.79 -3.48 -9.58
N THR A 38 6.93 -4.55 -8.81
CA THR A 38 7.80 -4.58 -7.62
C THR A 38 9.27 -4.33 -8.00
N ASN A 39 9.72 -4.93 -9.10
CA ASN A 39 11.07 -4.72 -9.61
C ASN A 39 11.27 -3.32 -10.21
N LEU A 40 10.22 -2.71 -10.76
CA LEU A 40 10.26 -1.33 -11.25
C LEU A 40 10.31 -0.32 -10.10
N SER A 41 9.54 -0.57 -9.02
CA SER A 41 9.37 0.37 -7.92
C SER A 41 10.47 0.31 -6.87
N VAL A 42 11.39 -0.65 -6.91
CA VAL A 42 12.51 -0.75 -5.94
C VAL A 42 13.43 0.48 -5.93
N THR A 43 13.42 1.29 -7.00
CA THR A 43 14.06 2.61 -7.05
C THR A 43 13.04 3.71 -7.30
N ASP A 44 13.33 4.89 -6.76
CA ASP A 44 12.49 6.08 -6.92
C ASP A 44 12.33 6.55 -8.37
N LYS A 45 13.33 6.28 -9.23
CA LYS A 45 13.44 6.78 -10.61
C LYS A 45 12.14 6.66 -11.43
N HIS A 46 11.45 5.53 -11.32
CA HIS A 46 10.28 5.21 -12.14
C HIS A 46 8.97 5.09 -11.34
N GLN A 47 9.00 5.38 -10.04
CA GLN A 47 7.81 5.24 -9.18
C GLN A 47 6.70 6.23 -9.53
N HIS A 48 7.03 7.38 -10.12
CA HIS A 48 6.05 8.37 -10.58
C HIS A 48 5.06 7.78 -11.60
N LEU A 49 5.47 6.76 -12.37
CA LEU A 49 4.61 6.07 -13.34
C LEU A 49 3.51 5.24 -12.67
N LEU A 50 3.64 4.94 -11.37
CA LEU A 50 2.73 4.08 -10.62
C LEU A 50 1.79 4.86 -9.69
N LYS A 51 1.94 6.19 -9.59
CA LYS A 51 1.11 7.04 -8.72
C LYS A 51 -0.39 6.83 -8.93
N GLY A 52 -0.83 6.76 -10.20
CA GLY A 52 -2.24 6.51 -10.56
C GLY A 52 -2.75 5.08 -10.27
N SER A 53 -1.86 4.14 -9.95
CA SER A 53 -2.23 2.74 -9.71
C SER A 53 -2.58 2.42 -8.26
N VAL A 54 -2.38 3.36 -7.32
CA VAL A 54 -2.54 3.10 -5.88
C VAL A 54 -3.96 2.63 -5.55
N THR A 55 -4.99 3.23 -6.13
CA THR A 55 -6.40 2.81 -5.97
C THR A 55 -6.62 1.36 -6.42
N LEU A 56 -6.08 0.99 -7.58
CA LEU A 56 -6.15 -0.39 -8.12
C LEU A 56 -5.47 -1.37 -7.16
N LEU A 57 -4.26 -1.05 -6.69
CA LEU A 57 -3.50 -1.89 -5.78
C LEU A 57 -4.22 -2.08 -4.44
N LEU A 58 -4.77 -1.00 -3.85
CA LEU A 58 -5.54 -1.08 -2.60
C LEU A 58 -6.81 -1.93 -2.76
N SER A 59 -7.50 -1.80 -3.90
CA SER A 59 -8.68 -2.62 -4.20
C SER A 59 -8.31 -4.10 -4.34
N LEU A 60 -7.18 -4.39 -4.98
CA LEU A 60 -6.69 -5.76 -5.15
C LEU A 60 -6.35 -6.41 -3.79
N LEU A 61 -5.85 -5.66 -2.80
CA LEU A 61 -5.56 -6.21 -1.47
C LEU A 61 -6.78 -6.86 -0.80
N VAL A 62 -7.97 -6.30 -1.03
CA VAL A 62 -9.20 -6.75 -0.35
C VAL A 62 -9.68 -8.10 -0.88
N VAL A 63 -9.48 -8.37 -2.18
CA VAL A 63 -10.08 -9.52 -2.88
C VAL A 63 -9.07 -10.63 -3.21
N SER A 64 -7.78 -10.38 -3.00
CA SER A 64 -6.71 -11.30 -3.41
C SER A 64 -6.28 -12.26 -2.31
N SER A 65 -5.68 -13.35 -2.74
CA SER A 65 -5.00 -14.35 -1.93
C SER A 65 -3.77 -13.75 -1.25
N GLU A 66 -3.32 -14.41 -0.18
CA GLU A 66 -2.13 -14.01 0.58
C GLU A 66 -0.90 -13.75 -0.33
N ALA A 67 -0.68 -14.63 -1.31
CA ALA A 67 0.46 -14.50 -2.22
C ALA A 67 0.43 -13.20 -3.03
N LEU A 68 -0.75 -12.80 -3.51
CA LEU A 68 -0.92 -11.55 -4.24
C LEU A 68 -0.92 -10.35 -3.30
N GLN A 69 -1.58 -10.43 -2.14
CA GLN A 69 -1.52 -9.39 -1.11
C GLN A 69 -0.07 -9.04 -0.76
N VAL A 70 0.78 -10.05 -0.55
CA VAL A 70 2.21 -9.86 -0.28
C VAL A 70 2.91 -9.11 -1.41
N GLN A 71 2.65 -9.46 -2.69
CA GLN A 71 3.32 -8.78 -3.81
C GLN A 71 2.78 -7.36 -4.04
N THR A 72 1.46 -7.17 -3.97
CA THR A 72 0.81 -5.86 -4.03
C THR A 72 1.36 -4.93 -2.94
N LEU A 73 1.49 -5.43 -1.71
CA LEU A 73 2.06 -4.65 -0.61
C LEU A 73 3.54 -4.32 -0.81
N LYS A 74 4.34 -5.15 -1.49
CA LYS A 74 5.72 -4.77 -1.82
C LYS A 74 5.75 -3.56 -2.75
N VAL A 75 4.85 -3.49 -3.74
CA VAL A 75 4.73 -2.31 -4.61
C VAL A 75 4.37 -1.09 -3.76
N LEU A 76 3.32 -1.19 -2.93
CA LEU A 76 2.87 -0.09 -2.07
C LEU A 76 3.93 0.37 -1.06
N VAL A 77 4.66 -0.56 -0.42
CA VAL A 77 5.76 -0.25 0.49
C VAL A 77 6.88 0.49 -0.22
N ASN A 78 7.28 0.03 -1.41
CA ASN A 78 8.30 0.71 -2.21
C ASN A 78 7.88 2.14 -2.54
N LEU A 79 6.65 2.33 -3.02
CA LEU A 79 6.11 3.67 -3.33
C LEU A 79 6.04 4.55 -2.09
N SER A 80 5.47 4.06 -0.99
CA SER A 80 5.32 4.84 0.25
C SER A 80 6.65 5.22 0.92
N SER A 81 7.76 4.55 0.57
CA SER A 81 9.09 4.92 1.07
C SER A 81 9.65 6.17 0.41
N ASN A 82 9.03 6.63 -0.68
CA ASN A 82 9.45 7.82 -1.43
C ASN A 82 8.52 9.02 -1.12
N PRO A 83 9.04 10.09 -0.50
CA PRO A 83 8.27 11.30 -0.21
C PRO A 83 7.65 11.96 -1.46
N ASP A 84 8.30 11.87 -2.63
CA ASP A 84 7.88 12.56 -3.87
C ASP A 84 6.57 12.02 -4.46
N VAL A 85 6.12 10.84 -3.99
CA VAL A 85 4.88 10.21 -4.44
C VAL A 85 3.82 10.15 -3.34
N MET A 86 4.13 10.65 -2.14
CA MET A 86 3.28 10.49 -0.96
C MET A 86 1.94 11.23 -1.10
N ASP A 87 1.97 12.45 -1.63
CA ASP A 87 0.76 13.24 -1.84
C ASP A 87 -0.22 12.52 -2.80
N ASP A 88 0.29 11.82 -3.81
CA ASP A 88 -0.55 11.02 -4.71
C ASP A 88 -1.12 9.78 -4.00
N ILE A 89 -0.30 9.12 -3.16
CA ILE A 89 -0.72 7.93 -2.41
C ILE A 89 -1.86 8.25 -1.44
N VAL A 90 -1.73 9.30 -0.63
CA VAL A 90 -2.74 9.65 0.39
C VAL A 90 -4.06 10.15 -0.22
N GLN A 91 -4.01 10.65 -1.45
CA GLN A 91 -5.18 11.09 -2.23
C GLN A 91 -5.89 9.95 -2.95
N ALA A 92 -5.23 8.80 -3.13
CA ALA A 92 -5.82 7.65 -3.82
C ALA A 92 -7.08 7.17 -3.10
N GLN A 93 -8.05 6.66 -3.87
CA GLN A 93 -9.25 6.08 -3.28
C GLN A 93 -8.89 4.73 -2.66
N ALA A 94 -9.43 4.48 -1.46
CA ALA A 94 -9.14 3.30 -0.68
C ALA A 94 -10.45 2.67 -0.19
N PRO A 95 -10.71 1.39 -0.47
CA PRO A 95 -11.83 0.71 0.14
C PRO A 95 -11.64 0.64 1.66
N ALA A 96 -12.67 1.01 2.44
CA ALA A 96 -12.63 0.91 3.91
C ALA A 96 -12.35 -0.53 4.39
N SER A 97 -12.70 -1.54 3.58
CA SER A 97 -12.43 -2.96 3.82
C SER A 97 -10.94 -3.30 3.90
N VAL A 98 -10.02 -2.46 3.40
CA VAL A 98 -8.57 -2.65 3.63
C VAL A 98 -8.25 -2.67 5.13
N LEU A 99 -9.01 -1.93 5.94
CA LEU A 99 -8.85 -1.96 7.40
C LEU A 99 -9.14 -3.36 8.00
N LEU A 100 -9.91 -4.21 7.33
CA LEU A 100 -10.17 -5.57 7.81
C LEU A 100 -8.91 -6.45 7.82
N LEU A 101 -7.89 -6.10 7.04
CA LEU A 101 -6.61 -6.81 7.02
C LEU A 101 -5.76 -6.56 8.28
N PHE A 102 -6.05 -5.52 9.06
CA PHE A 102 -5.42 -5.30 10.37
C PHE A 102 -6.18 -6.10 11.44
N ASP A 103 -5.95 -7.41 11.41
CA ASP A 103 -6.57 -8.42 12.27
C ASP A 103 -5.53 -9.48 12.63
N GLU A 104 -5.67 -10.10 13.80
CA GLU A 104 -4.75 -11.12 14.30
C GLU A 104 -4.71 -12.39 13.44
N ARG A 105 -5.77 -12.63 12.65
CA ARG A 105 -5.87 -13.78 11.74
C ARG A 105 -5.20 -13.54 10.39
N THR A 106 -4.84 -12.29 10.08
CA THR A 106 -4.11 -11.99 8.84
C THR A 106 -2.71 -12.59 8.91
N SER A 107 -2.27 -13.21 7.81
CA SER A 107 -0.92 -13.79 7.74
C SER A 107 0.15 -12.77 8.18
N PRO A 108 1.11 -13.17 9.04
CA PRO A 108 2.18 -12.28 9.48
C PRO A 108 2.93 -11.62 8.32
N ALA A 109 3.11 -12.33 7.20
CA ALA A 109 3.80 -11.80 6.02
C ALA A 109 3.05 -10.63 5.36
N VAL A 110 1.71 -10.66 5.38
CA VAL A 110 0.85 -9.58 4.92
C VAL A 110 0.84 -8.46 5.96
N LEU A 111 0.63 -8.81 7.22
CA LEU A 111 0.46 -7.83 8.30
C LEU A 111 1.72 -6.98 8.52
N LEU A 112 2.92 -7.56 8.53
CA LEU A 112 4.17 -6.80 8.63
C LEU A 112 4.33 -5.78 7.49
N ARG A 113 3.93 -6.15 6.26
CA ARG A 113 4.02 -5.24 5.11
C ARG A 113 2.95 -4.14 5.16
N LEU A 114 1.74 -4.45 5.61
CA LEU A 114 0.71 -3.46 5.90
C LEU A 114 1.19 -2.45 6.94
N LEU A 115 1.80 -2.95 8.03
CA LEU A 115 2.35 -2.10 9.08
C LEU A 115 3.52 -1.25 8.57
N THR A 116 4.37 -1.78 7.68
CA THR A 116 5.44 -0.97 7.06
C THR A 116 4.84 0.13 6.19
N PHE A 117 3.85 -0.21 5.36
CA PHE A 117 3.13 0.75 4.54
C PHE A 117 2.50 1.86 5.40
N VAL A 118 1.76 1.49 6.45
CA VAL A 118 1.16 2.45 7.40
C VAL A 118 2.22 3.29 8.10
N GLY A 119 3.33 2.70 8.53
CA GLY A 119 4.44 3.43 9.14
C GLY A 119 4.99 4.52 8.22
N ASN A 120 5.18 4.19 6.94
CA ASN A 120 5.60 5.15 5.92
C ASN A 120 4.56 6.27 5.70
N LEU A 121 3.27 5.92 5.59
CA LEU A 121 2.19 6.90 5.49
C LEU A 121 2.16 7.83 6.72
N LYS A 122 2.35 7.27 7.91
CA LYS A 122 2.45 8.02 9.17
C LYS A 122 3.75 8.79 9.32
N ALA A 123 4.71 8.71 8.40
CA ALA A 123 5.83 9.65 8.40
C ALA A 123 5.45 10.97 7.70
N TRP A 124 4.44 10.94 6.84
CA TRP A 124 3.93 12.12 6.16
C TRP A 124 3.10 13.00 7.12
N ARG A 125 3.37 14.30 7.08
CA ARG A 125 2.75 15.31 7.97
C ARG A 125 2.15 16.41 7.10
N PRO A 126 0.86 16.35 6.76
CA PRO A 126 0.23 17.42 6.00
C PRO A 126 0.15 18.70 6.83
N SER A 127 0.11 19.84 6.15
CA SER A 127 -0.37 21.07 6.78
C SER A 127 -1.86 20.95 7.11
N ALA A 128 -2.36 21.79 8.03
CA ALA A 128 -3.79 21.81 8.36
C ALA A 128 -4.67 22.03 7.12
N GLN A 129 -4.23 22.92 6.22
CA GLN A 129 -4.94 23.18 4.96
C GLN A 129 -5.02 21.93 4.08
N VAL A 130 -3.91 21.21 3.89
CA VAL A 130 -3.89 19.98 3.08
C VAL A 130 -4.77 18.90 3.70
N ALA A 131 -4.75 18.75 5.02
CA ALA A 131 -5.62 17.81 5.73
C ALA A 131 -7.11 18.16 5.52
N ASP A 132 -7.48 19.43 5.62
CA ASP A 132 -8.87 19.87 5.41
C ASP A 132 -9.33 19.69 3.96
N GLU A 133 -8.45 19.89 2.98
CA GLU A 133 -8.71 19.58 1.57
C GLU A 133 -8.93 18.09 1.35
N LEU A 134 -8.12 17.23 1.99
CA LEU A 134 -8.29 15.77 1.92
C LEU A 134 -9.58 15.29 2.58
N ARG A 135 -10.00 15.90 3.70
CA ARG A 135 -11.27 15.55 4.36
C ARG A 135 -12.50 15.82 3.50
N ARG A 136 -12.39 16.71 2.50
CA ARG A 136 -13.46 16.97 1.53
C ARG A 136 -13.52 15.93 0.41
N LYS A 137 -12.46 15.14 0.21
CA LYS A 137 -12.43 14.05 -0.78
C LYS A 137 -13.05 12.80 -0.17
N GLN A 138 -14.02 12.22 -0.86
CA GLN A 138 -14.61 10.94 -0.44
C GLN A 138 -13.60 9.80 -0.58
N ASP A 139 -13.59 8.90 0.41
CA ASP A 139 -12.89 7.62 0.40
C ASP A 139 -11.39 7.67 0.07
N CYS A 140 -10.72 8.81 0.28
CA CYS A 140 -9.27 8.88 0.10
C CYS A 140 -8.52 8.10 1.18
N LEU A 141 -7.34 7.60 0.85
CA LEU A 141 -6.52 6.78 1.74
C LEU A 141 -6.18 7.54 3.04
N PHE A 142 -6.00 8.86 2.97
CA PHE A 142 -5.85 9.70 4.15
C PHE A 142 -7.00 9.51 5.14
N LEU A 143 -8.26 9.61 4.70
CA LEU A 143 -9.42 9.41 5.57
C LEU A 143 -9.47 7.99 6.11
N VAL A 144 -9.16 6.99 5.28
CA VAL A 144 -9.25 5.58 5.68
C VAL A 144 -8.17 5.20 6.69
N MET A 145 -6.95 5.74 6.59
CA MET A 145 -5.78 5.26 7.35
C MET A 145 -5.16 6.26 8.32
N LEU A 146 -5.28 7.58 8.07
CA LEU A 146 -4.48 8.60 8.76
C LEU A 146 -5.31 9.61 9.54
N ASP A 147 -6.51 9.94 9.06
CA ASP A 147 -7.39 10.90 9.72
C ASP A 147 -7.85 10.39 11.10
N GLU A 148 -8.22 11.32 11.98
CA GLU A 148 -8.70 11.01 13.34
C GLU A 148 -10.00 10.18 13.32
N SER A 149 -10.80 10.28 12.25
CA SER A 149 -11.99 9.45 12.06
C SER A 149 -11.70 7.99 11.70
N SER A 150 -10.45 7.67 11.34
CA SER A 150 -10.05 6.32 10.95
C SER A 150 -10.17 5.31 12.10
N GLN A 151 -10.70 4.13 11.79
CA GLN A 151 -10.70 3.01 12.73
C GLN A 151 -9.34 2.30 12.86
N LEU A 152 -8.32 2.75 12.13
CA LEU A 152 -6.99 2.13 12.14
C LEU A 152 -6.37 2.12 13.53
N HIS A 153 -6.50 3.21 14.30
CA HIS A 153 -5.93 3.30 15.65
C HIS A 153 -6.43 2.15 16.54
N GLY A 154 -7.75 1.93 16.60
CA GLY A 154 -8.33 0.84 17.40
C GLY A 154 -7.88 -0.55 16.94
N LYS A 155 -7.66 -0.74 15.63
CA LYS A 155 -7.13 -1.99 15.08
C LYS A 155 -5.66 -2.22 15.44
N LEU A 156 -4.84 -1.18 15.36
CA LEU A 156 -3.44 -1.22 15.79
C LEU A 156 -3.33 -1.55 17.28
N VAL A 157 -4.13 -0.93 18.14
CA VAL A 157 -4.14 -1.23 19.59
C VAL A 157 -4.42 -2.71 19.85
N ARG A 158 -5.36 -3.35 19.13
CA ARG A 158 -5.63 -4.79 19.27
C ARG A 158 -4.44 -5.66 18.87
N LEU A 159 -3.67 -5.24 17.86
CA LEU A 159 -2.48 -5.96 17.39
C LEU A 159 -1.28 -5.87 18.35
N LEU A 160 -1.32 -5.01 19.39
CA LEU A 160 -0.33 -5.05 20.46
C LEU A 160 -0.35 -6.38 21.24
N SER A 161 -1.46 -7.11 21.21
CA SER A 161 -1.61 -8.43 21.83
C SER A 161 -1.28 -9.59 20.88
N HIS A 162 -0.83 -9.32 19.65
CA HIS A 162 -0.56 -10.34 18.64
C HIS A 162 0.56 -11.30 19.10
N PRO A 163 0.48 -12.62 18.88
CA PRO A 163 1.47 -13.59 19.41
C PRO A 163 2.89 -13.39 18.86
N ALA A 164 3.04 -12.89 17.63
CA ALA A 164 4.35 -12.60 17.05
C ALA A 164 4.90 -11.25 17.56
N GLY A 165 6.03 -11.30 18.28
CA GLY A 165 6.67 -10.12 18.88
C GLY A 165 7.13 -9.06 17.86
N GLU A 166 7.47 -9.46 16.63
CA GLU A 166 7.84 -8.51 15.56
C GLU A 166 6.67 -7.60 15.16
N ILE A 167 5.45 -8.14 15.12
CA ILE A 167 4.23 -7.38 14.82
C ILE A 167 3.95 -6.42 15.98
N GLN A 168 4.02 -6.89 17.22
CA GLN A 168 3.83 -6.04 18.40
C GLN A 168 4.81 -4.86 18.39
N ALA A 169 6.10 -5.15 18.16
CA ALA A 169 7.16 -4.13 18.13
C ALA A 169 6.91 -3.10 17.02
N GLN A 170 6.44 -3.53 15.85
CA GLN A 170 6.14 -2.63 14.74
C GLN A 170 4.89 -1.78 15.01
N VAL A 171 3.84 -2.37 15.57
CA VAL A 171 2.62 -1.65 15.98
C VAL A 171 2.96 -0.59 17.04
N ALA A 172 3.76 -0.95 18.05
CA ALA A 172 4.18 -0.02 19.09
C ALA A 172 4.89 1.21 18.49
N ARG A 173 5.83 1.00 17.54
CA ARG A 173 6.52 2.10 16.83
C ARG A 173 5.58 2.99 16.02
N ILE A 174 4.47 2.47 15.51
CA ILE A 174 3.49 3.24 14.73
C ILE A 174 2.56 4.07 15.63
N LEU A 175 2.39 3.67 16.89
CA LEU A 175 1.52 4.34 17.86
C LEU A 175 2.24 5.42 18.70
N THR A 176 3.57 5.37 18.77
CA THR A 176 4.43 6.42 19.35
C THR A 176 4.64 7.57 18.39
#